data_AF-D4MSL1-F1
#
_entry.id   AF-D4MSL1-F1
#
_cell.length_a   1.000
_cell.length_b   1.000
_cell.length_c   1.000
_cell.angle_alpha   90.00
_cell.angle_beta   90.00
_cell.angle_gamma   90.00
#
_symmetry.space_group_name_H-M   'P 1'
#
loop_
_entity.id
_entity.type
_entity.pdbx_description
1 polymer ?
#
loop_
_entity_poly.entity_id
_entity_poly.type
_entity_poly.pdbx_seq_one_letter_code
_entity_poly.pdbx_strand_id
1 'polypeptide(L)'
;MKPTFALLCTGLILSLAFYELGALCNRFVSIIPTYAWMIIAVVVVKGTGILSEELEDAAREWGQFAIHSWTAAALTGIGATLIDLKTILHTLTPFYLFTVVASVAVITLTAAAVGRAVGFYPLEAAIAAGMCTTNMGGSGNVAVLSSAKRMELLPFAQIVTRSCGALMLTLGGVLVHLLR
;
A
#
# COMPACT_ATOMS: atom_id res chain seq x y z
N MET A 1 23.34 10.36 11.40
CA MET A 1 23.49 11.81 11.64
C MET A 1 22.28 12.31 12.42
N LYS A 2 22.35 13.41 13.19
CA LYS A 2 21.13 14.00 13.76
C LYS A 2 20.31 14.59 12.60
N PRO A 3 19.01 14.25 12.44
CA PRO A 3 18.22 14.77 11.34
C PRO A 3 18.16 16.29 11.44
N THR A 4 18.68 16.97 10.42
CA THR A 4 18.66 18.43 10.31
C THR A 4 17.42 18.84 9.52
N PHE A 5 16.84 20.01 9.80
CA PHE A 5 15.67 20.51 9.08
C PHE A 5 15.87 20.53 7.56
N ALA A 6 17.05 20.96 7.09
CA ALA A 6 17.41 20.95 5.68
C ALA A 6 17.37 19.54 5.05
N LEU A 7 17.76 18.51 5.81
CA LEU A 7 17.75 17.12 5.37
C LEU A 7 16.30 16.62 5.17
N LEU A 8 15.40 16.93 6.11
CA LEU A 8 13.98 16.60 5.99
C LEU A 8 13.33 17.29 4.79
N CYS A 9 13.62 18.58 4.57
CA CYS A 9 13.14 19.30 3.39
C CYS A 9 13.65 18.68 2.08
N THR A 10 14.92 18.26 2.06
CA THR A 10 15.51 17.59 0.89
C THR A 10 14.82 16.26 0.61
N GLY A 11 14.58 15.45 1.64
CA GLY A 11 13.84 14.19 1.53
C GLY A 11 12.39 14.39 1.07
N LEU A 12 11.71 15.44 1.54
CA LEU A 12 10.38 15.82 1.07
C LEU A 12 10.39 16.17 -0.42
N ILE A 13 11.28 17.07 -0.86
CA ILE A 13 11.37 17.49 -2.26
C ILE A 13 11.67 16.29 -3.15
N LEU A 14 12.59 15.41 -2.73
CA LEU A 14 12.92 14.20 -3.46
C LEU A 14 11.72 13.26 -3.59
N SER A 15 10.96 13.07 -2.50
CA SER A 15 9.74 12.25 -2.50
C SER A 15 8.67 12.82 -3.46
N LEU A 16 8.48 14.14 -3.44
CA LEU A 16 7.55 14.83 -4.35
C LEU A 16 8.02 14.72 -5.81
N ALA A 17 9.32 14.89 -6.07
CA ALA A 17 9.87 14.78 -7.42
C ALA A 17 9.65 13.38 -8.02
N PHE A 18 9.86 12.32 -7.25
CA PHE A 18 9.58 10.95 -7.72
C PHE A 18 8.09 10.70 -7.93
N TYR A 19 7.22 11.26 -7.08
CA TYR A 19 5.77 11.18 -7.27
C TYR A 19 5.34 11.90 -8.56
N GLU A 20 5.79 13.13 -8.77
CA GLU A 20 5.49 13.92 -9.98
C GLU A 20 6.05 13.24 -11.24
N LEU A 21 7.24 12.65 -11.18
CA LEU A 21 7.78 11.83 -12.25
C LEU A 21 6.86 10.64 -12.56
N GLY A 22 6.37 9.95 -11.51
CA GLY A 22 5.40 8.87 -11.66
C GLY A 22 4.09 9.34 -12.29
N ALA A 23 3.61 10.53 -11.92
CA ALA A 23 2.38 11.12 -12.44
C ALA A 23 2.53 11.53 -13.90
N LEU A 24 3.69 12.07 -14.26
CA LEU A 24 4.06 12.38 -15.64
C LEU A 24 4.08 11.11 -16.50
N CYS A 25 4.70 10.03 -16.03
CA CYS A 25 4.72 8.75 -16.73
C CYS A 25 3.31 8.14 -16.91
N ASN A 26 2.45 8.27 -15.89
CA ASN A 26 1.05 7.84 -15.98
C ASN A 26 0.28 8.60 -17.09
N ARG A 27 0.62 9.86 -17.35
CA ARG A 27 0.00 10.63 -18.44
C ARG A 27 0.34 10.08 -19.84
N PHE A 28 1.53 9.49 -20.02
CA PHE A 28 1.92 8.85 -21.27
C PHE A 28 1.37 7.42 -21.38
N VAL A 29 1.40 6.67 -20.29
CA VAL A 29 0.93 5.27 -20.23
C VAL A 29 -0.02 5.13 -19.05
N SER A 30 -1.30 5.40 -19.32
CA SER A 30 -2.34 5.51 -18.29
C SER A 30 -2.80 4.17 -17.70
N ILE A 31 -2.41 3.05 -18.32
CA ILE A 31 -2.74 1.71 -17.81
C ILE A 31 -1.99 1.39 -16.51
N ILE A 32 -0.80 1.97 -16.32
CA ILE A 32 0.01 1.76 -15.12
C ILE A 32 -0.23 2.92 -14.15
N PRO A 33 -0.70 2.68 -12.92
CA PRO A 33 -0.99 3.74 -11.95
C PRO A 33 0.26 4.56 -11.57
N THR A 34 0.06 5.83 -11.21
CA THR A 34 1.11 6.77 -10.77
C THR A 34 2.06 6.18 -9.73
N TYR A 35 1.56 5.54 -8.68
CA TYR A 35 2.39 4.94 -7.63
C TYR A 35 3.26 3.78 -8.15
N ALA A 36 2.78 3.01 -9.13
CA ALA A 36 3.56 1.95 -9.73
C ALA A 36 4.72 2.53 -10.57
N TRP A 37 4.44 3.58 -11.36
CA TRP A 37 5.50 4.32 -12.07
C TRP A 37 6.53 4.94 -11.13
N MET A 38 6.08 5.54 -10.03
CA MET A 38 6.97 6.07 -8.99
C MET A 38 7.89 4.98 -8.44
N ILE A 39 7.36 3.80 -8.10
CA ILE A 39 8.16 2.68 -7.58
C ILE A 39 9.17 2.19 -8.62
N ILE A 40 8.75 2.03 -9.88
CA ILE A 40 9.66 1.64 -10.98
C ILE A 40 10.81 2.65 -11.09
N ALA A 41 10.51 3.95 -11.08
CA ALA A 41 11.52 5.00 -11.16
C ALA A 41 12.49 4.95 -9.97
N VAL A 42 11.98 4.79 -8.74
CA VAL A 42 12.82 4.67 -7.54
C VAL A 42 13.72 3.44 -7.64
N VAL A 43 13.20 2.29 -8.08
CA VAL A 43 13.99 1.05 -8.26
C VAL A 43 15.08 1.22 -9.31
N VAL A 44 14.79 1.88 -10.44
CA VAL A 44 15.78 2.15 -11.49
C VAL A 44 16.87 3.10 -10.98
N VAL A 45 16.50 4.20 -10.33
CA VAL A 45 17.48 5.15 -9.78
C VAL A 45 18.33 4.50 -8.69
N LYS A 46 17.71 3.71 -7.80
CA LYS A 46 18.41 2.97 -6.76
C LYS A 46 19.33 1.88 -7.33
N GLY A 47 18.88 1.17 -8.37
CA GLY A 47 19.64 0.09 -9.01
C GLY A 47 20.82 0.57 -9.86
N THR A 48 20.74 1.79 -10.39
CA THR A 48 21.84 2.43 -11.15
C THR A 48 22.87 3.12 -10.27
N GLY A 49 22.56 3.35 -8.99
CA GLY A 49 23.46 4.07 -8.07
C GLY A 49 23.71 5.52 -8.46
N ILE A 50 22.83 6.13 -9.27
CA ILE A 50 22.97 7.52 -9.72
C ILE A 50 22.75 8.52 -8.56
N LEU A 51 21.96 8.13 -7.56
CA LEU A 51 21.62 8.99 -6.43
C LEU A 51 22.68 8.88 -5.32
N SER A 52 23.14 10.01 -4.79
CA SER A 52 24.12 10.02 -3.70
C SER A 52 23.55 9.44 -2.40
N GLU A 53 24.40 8.81 -1.58
CA GLU A 53 24.01 8.25 -0.29
C GLU A 53 23.36 9.29 0.64
N GLU A 54 23.81 10.55 0.58
CA GLU A 54 23.22 11.65 1.36
C GLU A 54 21.75 11.92 0.99
N LEU A 55 21.40 11.84 -0.30
CA LEU A 55 20.03 12.04 -0.78
C LEU A 55 19.13 10.85 -0.44
N GLU A 56 19.69 9.64 -0.47
CA GLU A 56 18.98 8.45 -0.03
C GLU A 56 18.67 8.48 1.48
N ASP A 57 19.66 8.89 2.29
CA ASP A 57 19.48 9.08 3.72
C ASP A 57 18.45 10.17 4.01
N ALA A 58 18.47 11.28 3.26
CA ALA A 58 17.46 12.33 3.37
C ALA A 58 16.04 11.81 3.10
N ALA A 59 15.85 11.00 2.04
CA ALA A 59 14.56 10.37 1.76
C ALA A 59 14.14 9.40 2.87
N ARG A 60 15.08 8.62 3.41
CA ARG A 60 14.81 7.66 4.48
C ARG A 60 14.37 8.36 5.78
N GLU A 61 15.09 9.39 6.20
CA GLU A 61 14.77 10.18 7.40
C GLU A 61 13.42 10.89 7.24
N TRP A 62 13.15 11.48 6.06
CA TRP A 62 11.84 12.05 5.74
C TRP A 62 10.72 11.00 5.85
N GLY A 63 10.92 9.81 5.26
CA GLY A 63 9.95 8.73 5.31
C GLY A 63 9.67 8.27 6.76
N GLN A 64 10.71 8.11 7.57
CA GLN A 64 10.56 7.73 8.98
C GLN A 64 9.83 8.80 9.80
N PHE A 65 10.14 10.08 9.56
CA PHE A 65 9.43 11.20 10.16
C PHE A 65 7.95 11.17 9.78
N ALA A 66 7.62 11.05 8.50
CA ALA A 66 6.22 11.00 8.04
C ALA A 66 5.47 9.81 8.64
N ILE A 67 6.10 8.63 8.69
CA ILE A 67 5.49 7.43 9.30
C ILE A 67 5.24 7.64 10.80
N HIS A 68 6.22 8.15 11.55
CA HIS A 68 6.04 8.33 13.00
C HIS A 68 5.08 9.48 13.36
N SER A 69 5.22 10.62 12.70
CA SER A 69 4.52 11.84 13.09
C SER A 69 3.13 11.96 12.47
N TRP A 70 2.91 11.44 11.26
CA TRP A 70 1.66 11.69 10.51
C TRP A 70 0.74 10.49 10.40
N THR A 71 1.20 9.25 10.65
CA THR A 71 0.34 8.07 10.53
C THR A 71 -0.91 8.16 11.40
N ALA A 72 -0.79 8.61 12.65
CA ALA A 72 -1.95 8.76 13.54
C ALA A 72 -2.96 9.79 13.00
N ALA A 73 -2.48 10.96 12.55
CA ALA A 73 -3.33 11.98 11.96
C ALA A 73 -4.01 11.49 10.67
N ALA A 74 -3.27 10.79 9.82
CA ALA A 74 -3.78 10.20 8.58
C ALA A 74 -4.87 9.15 8.86
N LEU A 75 -4.64 8.25 9.81
CA LEU A 75 -5.62 7.21 10.20
C LEU A 75 -6.90 7.82 10.78
N THR A 76 -6.79 8.86 11.61
CA THR A 76 -7.95 9.59 12.12
C THR A 76 -8.74 10.24 10.99
N GLY A 77 -8.07 10.91 10.04
CA GLY A 77 -8.72 11.52 8.88
C GLY A 77 -9.42 10.49 7.98
N ILE A 78 -8.76 9.35 7.73
CA ILE A 78 -9.33 8.21 7.00
C ILE A 78 -10.58 7.69 7.72
N GLY A 79 -10.51 7.46 9.03
CA GLY A 79 -11.65 6.97 9.81
C GLY A 79 -12.84 7.91 9.77
N ALA A 80 -12.60 9.22 9.84
CA ALA A 80 -13.66 10.24 9.83
C ALA A 80 -14.32 10.43 8.46
N THR A 81 -13.61 10.15 7.35
CA THR A 81 -14.07 10.49 5.99
C THR A 81 -14.47 9.29 5.16
N LEU A 82 -13.85 8.13 5.37
CA LEU A 82 -14.01 6.94 4.54
C LEU A 82 -14.87 5.85 5.20
N ILE A 83 -15.03 5.87 6.52
CA ILE A 83 -15.77 4.84 7.26
C ILE A 83 -17.15 5.39 7.66
N ASP A 84 -18.19 4.94 6.98
CA ASP A 84 -19.57 5.20 7.40
C ASP A 84 -20.06 4.13 8.39
N LEU A 85 -19.96 4.46 9.67
CA LEU A 85 -20.41 3.58 10.76
C LEU A 85 -21.91 3.29 10.69
N LYS A 86 -22.73 4.20 10.16
CA LYS A 86 -24.18 4.01 10.05
C LYS A 86 -24.50 2.91 9.04
N THR A 87 -23.84 2.96 7.88
CA THR A 87 -23.97 1.93 6.85
C THR A 87 -23.44 0.58 7.34
N ILE A 88 -22.29 0.56 8.04
CA ILE A 88 -21.74 -0.68 8.61
C ILE A 88 -22.73 -1.28 9.61
N LEU A 89 -23.25 -0.50 10.56
CA LEU A 89 -24.15 -0.98 11.60
C LEU A 89 -25.45 -1.54 11.02
N HIS A 90 -25.98 -0.92 9.96
CA HIS A 90 -27.21 -1.39 9.30
C HIS A 90 -26.99 -2.71 8.52
N THR A 91 -25.77 -2.98 8.06
CA THR A 91 -25.43 -4.17 7.29
C THR A 91 -24.85 -5.29 8.17
N LEU A 92 -24.57 -4.98 9.44
CA LEU A 92 -23.90 -5.89 10.37
C LEU A 92 -24.88 -6.96 10.86
N THR A 93 -24.83 -8.13 10.22
CA THR A 93 -25.44 -9.35 10.76
C THR A 93 -24.35 -10.29 11.27
N PRO A 94 -24.63 -11.17 12.24
CA PRO A 94 -23.64 -12.16 12.70
C PRO A 94 -23.13 -13.05 11.56
N PHE A 95 -24.00 -13.41 10.61
CA PHE A 95 -23.62 -14.19 9.43
C PHE A 95 -22.71 -13.39 8.49
N TYR A 96 -23.03 -12.14 8.19
CA TYR A 96 -22.17 -11.27 7.39
C TYR A 96 -20.78 -11.12 8.02
N LEU A 97 -20.72 -10.83 9.33
CA LEU A 97 -19.47 -10.71 10.06
C LEU A 97 -18.63 -12.00 9.98
N PHE A 98 -19.27 -13.15 10.19
CA PHE A 98 -18.62 -14.45 10.06
C PHE A 98 -18.03 -14.67 8.66
N THR A 99 -18.81 -14.39 7.61
CA THR A 99 -18.33 -14.55 6.22
C THR A 99 -17.14 -13.65 5.89
N VAL A 100 -17.13 -12.40 6.37
CA VAL A 100 -16.01 -11.47 6.19
C VAL A 100 -14.76 -11.99 6.91
N VAL A 101 -14.87 -12.35 8.20
CA VAL A 101 -13.74 -12.86 8.98
C VAL A 101 -13.18 -14.15 8.39
N ALA A 102 -14.05 -15.09 8.00
CA ALA A 102 -13.65 -16.33 7.36
C ALA A 102 -12.93 -16.08 6.03
N SER A 103 -13.45 -15.18 5.19
CA SER A 103 -12.83 -14.84 3.90
C SER A 103 -11.44 -14.22 4.08
N VAL A 104 -11.31 -13.24 4.98
CA VAL A 104 -10.02 -12.61 5.28
C VAL A 104 -9.03 -13.63 5.84
N ALA A 105 -9.48 -14.52 6.73
CA ALA A 105 -8.63 -15.57 7.30
C ALA A 105 -8.14 -16.54 6.22
N VAL A 106 -9.03 -17.01 5.33
CA VAL A 106 -8.66 -17.92 4.23
C VAL A 106 -7.66 -17.25 3.28
N ILE A 107 -7.91 -16.00 2.87
CA ILE A 107 -7.00 -15.27 1.98
C ILE A 107 -5.62 -15.07 2.65
N THR A 108 -5.62 -14.70 3.94
CA THR A 108 -4.39 -14.47 4.71
C THR A 108 -3.57 -15.75 4.87
N LEU A 109 -4.22 -16.86 5.22
CA LEU A 109 -3.56 -18.18 5.36
C LEU A 109 -3.05 -18.69 4.02
N THR A 110 -3.81 -18.48 2.95
CA THR A 110 -3.40 -18.84 1.59
C THR A 110 -2.17 -18.04 1.16
N ALA A 111 -2.17 -16.73 1.40
CA ALA A 111 -1.00 -15.88 1.13
C ALA A 111 0.23 -16.31 1.93
N ALA A 112 0.07 -16.73 3.19
CA ALA A 112 1.16 -17.27 4.00
C ALA A 112 1.72 -18.58 3.42
N ALA A 113 0.83 -19.51 3.04
CA ALA A 113 1.20 -20.82 2.52
C ALA A 113 1.87 -20.73 1.14
N VAL A 114 1.26 -19.98 0.22
CA VAL A 114 1.81 -19.74 -1.13
C VAL A 114 3.09 -18.92 -1.04
N GLY A 115 3.12 -17.89 -0.18
CA GLY A 115 4.31 -17.08 0.09
C GLY A 115 5.49 -17.95 0.52
N ARG A 116 5.25 -18.92 1.43
CA ARG A 116 6.27 -19.88 1.84
C ARG A 116 6.77 -20.74 0.67
N ALA A 117 5.86 -21.19 -0.20
CA ALA A 117 6.20 -22.04 -1.33
C ALA A 117 7.08 -21.32 -2.38
N VAL A 118 6.92 -20.00 -2.54
CA VAL A 118 7.75 -19.17 -3.43
C VAL A 118 9.01 -18.61 -2.76
N GLY A 119 9.26 -18.96 -1.48
CA GLY A 119 10.47 -18.56 -0.75
C GLY A 119 10.37 -17.24 0.03
N PHE A 120 9.18 -16.64 0.15
CA PHE A 120 8.96 -15.50 1.03
C PHE A 120 8.73 -15.92 2.49
N TYR A 121 8.99 -15.00 3.41
CA TYR A 121 8.62 -15.19 4.81
C TYR A 121 7.09 -15.27 4.94
N PRO A 122 6.54 -16.35 5.51
CA PRO A 122 5.09 -16.58 5.52
C PRO A 122 4.30 -15.44 6.19
N LEU A 123 4.87 -14.82 7.23
CA LEU A 123 4.22 -13.74 7.97
C LEU A 123 4.16 -12.45 7.13
N GLU A 124 5.27 -12.05 6.54
CA GLU A 124 5.37 -10.88 5.66
C GLU A 124 4.49 -11.06 4.42
N ALA A 125 4.42 -12.27 3.86
CA ALA A 125 3.51 -12.60 2.76
C ALA A 125 2.04 -12.52 3.19
N ALA A 126 1.68 -13.04 4.37
CA ALA A 126 0.33 -12.94 4.93
C ALA A 126 -0.11 -11.48 5.10
N ILE A 127 0.80 -10.61 5.55
CA ILE A 127 0.53 -9.18 5.75
C ILE A 127 0.42 -8.45 4.41
N ALA A 128 1.46 -8.54 3.56
CA ALA A 128 1.58 -7.71 2.36
C ALA A 128 0.74 -8.22 1.17
N ALA A 129 0.60 -9.54 1.01
CA ALA A 129 -0.17 -10.12 -0.09
C ALA A 129 -1.56 -10.62 0.34
N GLY A 130 -1.76 -10.92 1.63
CA GLY A 130 -3.06 -11.32 2.17
C GLY A 130 -3.87 -10.12 2.66
N MET A 131 -3.57 -9.65 3.87
CA MET A 131 -4.33 -8.60 4.56
C MET A 131 -4.34 -7.26 3.80
N CYS A 132 -3.24 -6.91 3.13
CA CYS A 132 -3.18 -5.68 2.32
C CYS A 132 -3.99 -5.75 1.01
N THR A 133 -4.45 -6.94 0.63
CA THR A 133 -5.30 -7.15 -0.57
C THR A 133 -6.79 -7.13 -0.20
N THR A 134 -7.14 -7.40 1.06
CA THR A 134 -8.53 -7.46 1.55
C THR A 134 -8.95 -6.24 2.35
N ASN A 135 -8.23 -5.12 2.21
CA ASN A 135 -8.48 -3.88 2.95
C ASN A 135 -9.04 -2.77 2.04
N MET A 136 -9.21 -1.57 2.60
CA MET A 136 -9.71 -0.39 1.88
C MET A 136 -8.63 0.30 1.03
N GLY A 137 -7.92 -0.45 0.19
CA GLY A 137 -6.95 0.10 -0.73
C GLY A 137 -5.75 0.77 -0.04
N GLY A 138 -5.30 1.91 -0.57
CA GLY A 138 -4.11 2.61 -0.07
C GLY A 138 -4.22 3.07 1.40
N SER A 139 -5.40 3.50 1.85
CA SER A 139 -5.66 3.86 3.25
C SER A 139 -5.70 2.63 4.15
N GLY A 140 -6.29 1.53 3.67
CA GLY A 140 -6.25 0.23 4.32
C GLY A 140 -4.83 -0.29 4.54
N ASN A 141 -3.94 -0.10 3.56
CA ASN A 141 -2.54 -0.52 3.66
C ASN A 141 -1.83 0.16 4.83
N VAL A 142 -2.02 1.47 4.98
CA VAL A 142 -1.44 2.22 6.10
C VAL A 142 -1.99 1.69 7.44
N ALA A 143 -3.29 1.39 7.52
CA ALA A 143 -3.88 0.84 8.74
C ALA A 143 -3.30 -0.53 9.10
N VAL A 144 -3.31 -1.48 8.16
CA VAL A 144 -2.81 -2.86 8.37
C VAL A 144 -1.32 -2.85 8.74
N LEU A 145 -0.50 -2.12 7.99
CA LEU A 145 0.95 -2.11 8.19
C LEU A 145 1.36 -1.35 9.46
N SER A 146 0.64 -0.29 9.82
CA SER A 146 0.83 0.42 11.08
C SER A 146 0.50 -0.51 12.26
N SER A 147 -0.64 -1.22 12.20
CA SER A 147 -1.01 -2.20 13.23
C SER A 147 -0.01 -3.36 13.34
N ALA A 148 0.55 -3.80 12.22
CA ALA A 148 1.56 -4.86 12.18
C ALA A 148 2.99 -4.39 12.49
N LYS A 149 3.23 -3.07 12.65
CA LYS A 149 4.56 -2.46 12.79
C LYS A 149 5.52 -2.85 11.64
N ARG A 150 5.00 -2.83 10.40
CA ARG A 150 5.69 -3.25 9.16
C ARG A 150 5.53 -2.20 8.04
N MET A 151 5.63 -0.91 8.39
CA MET A 151 5.47 0.19 7.42
C MET A 151 6.51 0.17 6.28
N GLU A 152 7.64 -0.52 6.47
CA GLU A 152 8.62 -0.82 5.43
C GLU A 152 8.05 -1.61 4.24
N LEU A 153 6.95 -2.35 4.45
CA LEU A 153 6.28 -3.12 3.40
C LEU A 153 5.29 -2.29 2.58
N LEU A 154 5.11 -1.00 2.89
CA LEU A 154 4.15 -0.13 2.22
C LEU A 154 4.31 -0.08 0.69
N PRO A 155 5.54 -0.01 0.12
CA PRO A 155 5.71 -0.05 -1.33
C PRO A 155 5.15 -1.35 -1.94
N PHE A 156 5.43 -2.50 -1.33
CA PHE A 156 4.92 -3.79 -1.81
C PHE A 156 3.40 -3.87 -1.72
N ALA A 157 2.84 -3.44 -0.58
CA ALA A 157 1.39 -3.39 -0.39
C ALA A 157 0.71 -2.51 -1.46
N GLN A 158 1.29 -1.34 -1.80
CA GLN A 158 0.72 -0.48 -2.85
C GLN A 158 0.74 -1.14 -4.24
N ILE A 159 1.81 -1.85 -4.60
CA ILE A 159 1.88 -2.58 -5.87
C ILE A 159 0.79 -3.66 -5.92
N VAL A 160 0.69 -4.46 -4.86
CA VAL A 160 -0.28 -5.56 -4.76
C VAL A 160 -1.70 -5.02 -4.84
N THR A 161 -2.07 -4.08 -3.99
CA THR A 161 -3.42 -3.50 -3.95
C THR A 161 -3.85 -2.92 -5.30
N ARG A 162 -2.94 -2.29 -6.05
CA ARG A 162 -3.28 -1.68 -7.35
C ARG A 162 -3.35 -2.70 -8.48
N SER A 163 -2.40 -3.63 -8.52
CA SER A 163 -2.34 -4.67 -9.55
C SER A 163 -3.48 -5.68 -9.36
N CYS A 164 -3.66 -6.20 -8.14
CA CYS A 164 -4.77 -7.09 -7.79
C CYS A 164 -6.13 -6.40 -7.90
N GLY A 165 -6.22 -5.10 -7.58
CA GLY A 165 -7.45 -4.32 -7.77
C GLY A 165 -7.89 -4.28 -9.24
N ALA A 166 -6.97 -4.02 -10.17
CA ALA A 166 -7.25 -4.04 -11.60
C ALA A 166 -7.69 -5.44 -12.09
N LEU A 167 -7.03 -6.49 -11.61
CA LEU A 167 -7.39 -7.89 -11.91
C LEU A 167 -8.80 -8.23 -11.38
N MET A 168 -9.11 -7.89 -10.14
CA MET A 168 -10.42 -8.14 -9.52
C MET A 168 -11.55 -7.43 -10.25
N LEU A 169 -11.35 -6.18 -10.68
CA LEU A 169 -12.35 -5.45 -11.46
C LEU A 169 -12.59 -6.10 -12.83
N THR A 170 -11.52 -6.57 -13.49
CA THR A 170 -11.63 -7.26 -14.77
C THR A 170 -12.39 -8.57 -14.63
N LEU A 171 -12.02 -9.40 -13.64
CA LEU A 171 -12.70 -10.66 -13.36
C LEU A 171 -14.16 -10.45 -12.92
N GLY A 172 -14.41 -9.44 -12.08
CA GLY A 172 -15.77 -9.07 -11.67
C GLY A 172 -16.64 -8.64 -12.85
N GLY A 173 -16.08 -7.87 -13.79
CA GLY A 173 -16.77 -7.49 -15.03
C GLY A 173 -17.15 -8.70 -15.89
N VAL A 174 -16.22 -9.65 -16.06
CA VAL A 174 -16.48 -10.92 -16.77
C VAL A 174 -17.56 -11.72 -16.06
N LEU A 175 -17.46 -11.87 -14.75
CA LEU A 175 -18.42 -12.65 -13.96
C LEU A 175 -19.85 -12.07 -14.05
N VAL A 176 -19.98 -10.75 -13.96
CA VAL A 176 -21.28 -10.06 -14.11
C VAL A 176 -21.86 -10.28 -15.51
N HIS A 177 -21.02 -10.34 -16.55
CA HIS A 177 -21.46 -10.61 -17.90
C HIS A 177 -21.90 -12.07 -18.10
N LEU A 178 -21.29 -13.02 -17.40
CA LEU A 178 -21.67 -14.45 -17.44
C LEU A 178 -22.94 -14.77 -16.63
N LEU A 179 -23.25 -13.96 -15.61
CA LEU A 179 -24.43 -14.11 -14.76
C LEU A 179 -25.65 -13.34 -15.28
N ARG A 180 -25.49 -12.53 -16.32
CA ARG A 180 -26.57 -11.87 -17.07
C ARG A 180 -26.93 -12.69 -18.30
#